data_AF-A0A380W4A5-F1
#
_entry.id   AF-A0A380W4A5-F1
#
_cell.length_a   1.000
_cell.length_b   1.000
_cell.length_c   1.000
_cell.angle_alpha   90.00
_cell.angle_beta   90.00
_cell.angle_gamma   90.00
#
_symmetry.space_group_name_H-M   'P 1'
#
loop_
_entity.id
_entity.type
_entity.pdbx_description
1 polymer ?
#
loop_
_entity_poly.entity_id
_entity_poly.type
_entity_poly.pdbx_seq_one_letter_code
_entity_poly.pdbx_strand_id
1 'polypeptide(L)'
;MTRRTTMKHCYVEFIPKDLDKGMLYISNRFKTASHLCCCGCGNKVVTPLNPSKWRLTDHGSTVSLEPSIGLGVLPCKSHYWIRESRIDWYPSMTYGETQRAQRADHYTSQVYTGEIKPPPPPAPSTPPAWWQRFIAWVVTLFKRAK
;
A
#
# COMPACT_ATOMS: atom_id res chain seq x y z
N MET A 1 -14.28 -12.17 19.58
CA MET A 1 -13.37 -12.13 18.41
C MET A 1 -12.05 -11.56 18.87
N THR A 2 -10.92 -12.19 18.55
CA THR A 2 -9.60 -11.74 19.03
C THR A 2 -8.81 -11.16 17.89
N ARG A 3 -8.40 -9.89 18.03
CA ARG A 3 -7.52 -9.23 17.06
C ARG A 3 -6.13 -9.86 17.12
N ARG A 4 -5.56 -10.14 15.95
CA ARG A 4 -4.18 -10.59 15.81
C ARG A 4 -3.23 -9.40 15.91
N THR A 5 -2.07 -9.61 16.52
CA THR A 5 -0.95 -8.67 16.56
C THR A 5 0.20 -9.11 15.64
N THR A 6 0.25 -10.41 15.30
CA THR A 6 1.22 -11.01 14.38
C THR A 6 0.56 -12.09 13.54
N MET A 7 1.24 -12.49 12.46
CA MET A 7 0.85 -13.64 11.64
C MET A 7 2.07 -14.35 11.07
N LYS A 8 1.93 -15.63 10.74
CA LYS A 8 2.93 -16.39 9.97
C LYS A 8 2.63 -16.26 8.48
N HIS A 9 3.58 -16.65 7.64
CA HIS A 9 3.37 -16.77 6.20
C HIS A 9 3.85 -18.12 5.70
N CYS A 10 3.30 -18.57 4.57
CA CYS A 10 3.82 -19.71 3.83
C CYS A 10 3.63 -19.50 2.33
N TYR A 11 4.57 -20.02 1.57
CA TYR A 11 4.48 -20.05 0.12
C TYR A 11 3.78 -21.32 -0.32
N VAL A 12 2.77 -21.16 -1.17
CA VAL A 12 1.99 -22.26 -1.73
C VAL A 12 1.84 -22.06 -3.22
N GLU A 13 1.72 -23.15 -3.97
CA GLU A 13 1.38 -23.04 -5.39
C GLU A 13 -0.07 -22.58 -5.54
N PHE A 14 -1.00 -23.26 -4.85
CA PHE A 14 -2.43 -22.96 -4.84
C PHE A 14 -2.87 -22.54 -3.43
N ILE A 15 -3.64 -21.44 -3.35
CA ILE A 15 -4.24 -21.00 -2.08
C ILE A 15 -5.25 -22.07 -1.63
N PRO A 16 -5.13 -22.62 -0.41
CA PRO A 16 -6.04 -23.65 0.06
C PRO A 16 -7.48 -23.12 0.18
N LYS A 17 -8.44 -24.04 0.08
CA LYS A 17 -9.87 -23.72 0.24
C LYS A 17 -10.12 -23.12 1.63
N ASP A 18 -9.66 -23.84 2.64
CA ASP A 18 -9.74 -23.48 4.06
C ASP A 18 -8.45 -22.81 4.50
N LEU A 19 -8.56 -21.66 5.17
CA LEU A 19 -7.42 -20.86 5.61
C LEU A 19 -7.30 -20.88 7.12
N ASP A 20 -6.06 -21.00 7.62
CA ASP A 20 -5.80 -20.94 9.05
C ASP A 20 -5.77 -19.50 9.59
N LYS A 21 -6.23 -19.33 10.82
CA LYS A 21 -6.21 -18.03 11.50
C LYS A 21 -4.76 -17.62 11.77
N GLY A 22 -4.34 -16.48 11.24
CA GLY A 22 -2.98 -15.96 11.47
C GLY A 22 -1.93 -16.57 10.55
N MET A 23 -2.35 -17.12 9.40
CA MET A 23 -1.47 -17.53 8.32
C MET A 23 -1.75 -16.69 7.07
N LEU A 24 -0.69 -16.17 6.44
CA LEU A 24 -0.71 -15.55 5.12
C LEU A 24 -0.23 -16.57 4.09
N TYR A 25 -1.14 -17.03 3.24
CA TYR A 25 -0.81 -17.90 2.13
C TYR A 25 -0.43 -17.05 0.93
N ILE A 26 0.75 -17.30 0.36
CA ILE A 26 1.30 -16.52 -0.75
C ILE A 26 1.49 -17.43 -1.94
N SER A 27 0.85 -17.11 -3.07
CA SER A 27 1.09 -17.78 -4.34
C SER A 27 1.83 -16.88 -5.31
N ASN A 28 3.10 -17.24 -5.55
CA ASN A 28 3.93 -16.58 -6.55
C ASN A 28 3.47 -16.87 -7.98
N ARG A 29 2.86 -18.04 -8.21
CA ARG A 29 2.32 -18.47 -9.51
C ARG A 29 1.12 -17.61 -9.90
N PHE A 30 0.17 -17.43 -8.98
CA PHE A 30 -1.06 -16.66 -9.25
C PHE A 30 -0.98 -15.20 -8.82
N LYS A 31 0.20 -14.74 -8.36
CA LYS A 31 0.44 -13.37 -7.91
C LYS A 31 -0.65 -12.91 -6.95
N THR A 32 -0.89 -13.68 -5.91
CA THR A 32 -1.94 -13.40 -4.92
C THR A 32 -1.49 -13.85 -3.54
N ALA A 33 -1.96 -13.14 -2.52
CA ALA A 33 -1.89 -13.60 -1.14
C ALA A 33 -3.30 -13.64 -0.53
N SER A 34 -3.50 -14.50 0.46
CA SER A 34 -4.79 -14.65 1.13
C SER A 34 -4.64 -15.06 2.58
N HIS A 35 -5.52 -14.54 3.42
CA HIS A 35 -5.57 -14.85 4.85
C HIS A 35 -6.99 -14.67 5.38
N LEU A 36 -7.26 -15.18 6.58
CA LEU A 36 -8.44 -14.79 7.33
C LEU A 36 -8.23 -13.42 7.97
N CYS A 37 -9.25 -12.57 7.93
CA CYS A 37 -9.19 -11.23 8.49
C CYS A 37 -8.63 -11.21 9.92
N CYS A 38 -7.61 -10.38 10.14
CA CYS A 38 -6.87 -10.27 11.39
C CYS A 38 -7.73 -9.81 12.58
N CYS A 39 -8.94 -9.30 12.35
CA CYS A 39 -9.85 -8.94 13.46
C CYS A 39 -10.49 -10.18 14.11
N GLY A 40 -10.38 -11.35 13.48
CA GLY A 40 -10.91 -12.60 13.97
C GLY A 40 -12.34 -12.92 13.53
N CYS A 41 -12.93 -12.14 12.61
CA CYS A 41 -14.29 -12.39 12.11
C CYS A 41 -14.38 -13.57 11.13
N GLY A 42 -13.25 -14.09 10.64
CA GLY A 42 -13.22 -15.26 9.74
C GLY A 42 -13.48 -14.97 8.25
N ASN A 43 -13.64 -13.71 7.85
CA ASN A 43 -13.77 -13.37 6.42
C ASN A 43 -12.43 -13.62 5.70
N LYS A 44 -12.48 -14.25 4.52
CA LYS A 44 -11.33 -14.40 3.63
C LYS A 44 -10.97 -13.04 3.03
N VAL A 45 -9.72 -12.66 3.16
CA VAL A 45 -9.13 -11.48 2.54
C VAL A 45 -8.22 -11.95 1.42
N VAL A 46 -8.36 -11.35 0.24
CA VAL A 46 -7.55 -11.64 -0.93
C VAL A 46 -6.82 -10.36 -1.33
N THR A 47 -5.51 -10.44 -1.49
CA THR A 47 -4.64 -9.33 -1.88
C THR A 47 -3.88 -9.72 -3.16
N PRO A 48 -4.39 -9.35 -4.35
CA PRO A 48 -3.66 -9.53 -5.59
C PRO A 48 -2.34 -8.76 -5.56
N LEU A 49 -1.24 -9.45 -5.88
CA LEU A 49 0.12 -8.95 -5.81
C LEU A 49 0.52 -8.38 -7.16
N ASN A 50 0.24 -7.09 -7.37
CA ASN A 50 0.57 -6.39 -8.60
C ASN A 50 0.85 -4.89 -8.32
N PRO A 51 1.47 -4.16 -9.27
CA PRO A 51 1.88 -2.78 -9.05
C PRO A 51 0.75 -1.79 -8.76
N SER A 52 -0.49 -2.08 -9.18
CA SER A 52 -1.64 -1.20 -8.97
C SER A 52 -2.42 -1.48 -7.68
N LYS A 53 -2.13 -2.60 -7.00
CA LYS A 53 -2.81 -3.03 -5.78
C LYS A 53 -1.81 -3.24 -4.65
N TRP A 54 -1.46 -4.49 -4.34
CA TRP A 54 -0.52 -4.81 -3.26
C TRP A 54 0.85 -5.25 -3.79
N ARG A 55 1.89 -4.81 -3.08
CA ARG A 55 3.26 -5.29 -3.17
C ARG A 55 3.57 -6.11 -1.93
N LEU A 56 4.18 -7.27 -2.16
CA LEU A 56 4.77 -8.11 -1.12
C LEU A 56 6.27 -7.83 -1.06
N THR A 57 6.79 -7.64 0.15
CA THR A 57 8.23 -7.63 0.43
C THR A 57 8.55 -8.80 1.34
N ASP A 58 9.49 -9.64 0.93
CA ASP A 58 9.99 -10.76 1.70
C ASP A 58 11.31 -10.39 2.39
N HIS A 59 11.35 -10.54 3.72
CA HIS A 59 12.53 -10.30 4.57
C HIS A 59 13.14 -11.62 5.08
N GLY A 60 12.84 -12.74 4.42
CA GLY A 60 13.24 -14.09 4.78
C GLY A 60 12.32 -14.72 5.83
N SER A 61 12.46 -14.29 7.08
CA SER A 61 11.64 -14.84 8.19
C SER A 61 10.29 -14.15 8.36
N THR A 62 10.12 -12.98 7.74
CA THR A 62 8.91 -12.16 7.83
C THR A 62 8.56 -11.53 6.50
N VAL A 63 7.32 -11.06 6.35
CA VAL A 63 6.83 -10.43 5.12
C VAL A 63 6.08 -9.14 5.42
N SER A 64 6.12 -8.19 4.50
CA SER A 64 5.31 -6.97 4.50
C SER A 64 4.36 -6.96 3.31
N LEU A 65 3.14 -6.43 3.50
CA LEU A 65 2.22 -6.08 2.42
C LEU A 65 1.97 -4.58 2.43
N GLU A 66 2.07 -3.97 1.25
CA GLU A 66 1.86 -2.54 1.04
C GLU A 66 0.97 -2.33 -0.18
N PRO A 67 -0.06 -1.46 -0.13
CA PRO A 67 -0.46 -0.61 0.99
C PRO A 67 -1.25 -1.37 2.08
N SER A 68 -1.86 -0.65 3.02
CA SER A 68 -2.76 -1.21 4.04
C SER A 68 -3.88 -2.07 3.46
N ILE A 69 -4.40 -2.98 4.29
CA ILE A 69 -5.62 -3.75 4.04
C ILE A 69 -6.78 -3.04 4.72
N GLY A 70 -7.71 -2.52 3.92
CA GLY A 70 -8.94 -1.89 4.40
C GLY A 70 -10.17 -2.68 3.96
N LEU A 71 -11.01 -3.07 4.92
CA LEU A 71 -12.20 -3.90 4.67
C LEU A 71 -13.50 -3.13 4.95
N GLY A 72 -13.60 -1.89 4.44
CA GLY A 72 -14.75 -1.01 4.72
C GLY A 72 -16.08 -1.46 4.13
N VAL A 73 -16.05 -2.41 3.18
CA VAL A 73 -17.24 -3.10 2.64
C VAL A 73 -17.75 -4.20 3.57
N LEU A 74 -16.93 -4.71 4.50
CA LEU A 74 -17.30 -5.76 5.44
C LEU A 74 -17.86 -5.16 6.74
N PRO A 75 -18.74 -5.87 7.47
CA PRO A 75 -19.28 -5.40 8.74
C PRO A 75 -18.21 -5.05 9.78
N CYS A 76 -17.06 -5.75 9.75
CA CYS A 76 -15.98 -5.51 10.71
C CYS A 76 -15.19 -4.22 10.44
N LYS A 77 -15.28 -3.65 9.22
CA LYS A 77 -14.60 -2.41 8.80
C LYS A 77 -13.13 -2.33 9.20
N SER A 78 -12.46 -3.48 9.33
CA SER A 78 -11.11 -3.55 9.88
C SER A 78 -10.11 -2.92 8.92
N HIS A 79 -9.11 -2.26 9.48
CA HIS A 79 -8.05 -1.60 8.72
C HIS A 79 -6.72 -1.83 9.42
N TYR A 80 -5.74 -2.37 8.70
CA TYR A 80 -4.44 -2.68 9.25
C TYR A 80 -3.37 -2.76 8.16
N TRP A 81 -2.12 -2.61 8.57
CA TRP A 81 -0.96 -2.99 7.76
C TRP A 81 -0.42 -4.34 8.20
N ILE A 82 0.26 -5.02 7.28
CA ILE A 82 1.12 -6.16 7.62
C ILE A 82 2.54 -5.71 7.35
N ARG A 83 3.35 -5.53 8.41
CA ARG A 83 4.74 -5.09 8.32
C ARG A 83 5.63 -6.05 9.08
N GLU A 84 6.57 -6.70 8.40
CA GLU A 84 7.44 -7.72 9.00
C GLU A 84 6.62 -8.72 9.84
N SER A 85 5.52 -9.23 9.26
CA SER A 85 4.60 -10.17 9.91
C SER A 85 3.86 -9.64 11.16
N ARG A 86 3.98 -8.35 11.49
CA ARG A 86 3.20 -7.65 12.53
C ARG A 86 1.96 -6.98 11.94
N ILE A 87 0.89 -6.93 12.72
CA ILE A 87 -0.38 -6.32 12.35
C ILE A 87 -0.47 -4.94 13.01
N ASP A 88 -0.20 -3.89 12.22
CA ASP A 88 -0.32 -2.52 12.69
C ASP A 88 -1.75 -2.02 12.45
N TRP A 89 -2.50 -1.87 13.54
CA TRP A 89 -3.92 -1.50 13.48
C TRP A 89 -4.12 -0.01 13.20
N TYR A 90 -5.06 0.29 12.31
CA TYR A 90 -5.50 1.65 12.00
C TYR A 90 -7.00 1.82 12.31
N PRO A 91 -7.49 3.07 12.38
CA PRO A 91 -8.92 3.34 12.50
C PRO A 91 -9.72 2.63 11.40
N SER A 92 -10.92 2.19 11.74
CA SER A 92 -11.81 1.47 10.82
C SER A 92 -11.97 2.22 9.50
N MET A 93 -11.85 1.47 8.40
CA MET A 93 -12.03 2.04 7.07
C MET A 93 -13.51 2.10 6.73
N THR A 94 -13.98 3.25 6.30
CA THR A 94 -15.34 3.46 5.81
C THR A 94 -15.52 2.91 4.40
N TYR A 95 -16.77 2.65 4.02
CA TYR A 95 -17.10 2.26 2.66
C TYR A 95 -16.62 3.29 1.61
N GLY A 96 -16.79 4.59 1.90
CA GLY A 96 -16.35 5.67 1.01
C GLY A 96 -14.83 5.74 0.82
N GLU A 97 -14.05 5.44 1.86
CA GLU A 97 -12.58 5.29 1.73
C GLU A 97 -12.21 4.09 0.88
N THR A 98 -12.86 2.94 1.09
CA THR A 98 -12.63 1.74 0.24
C THR A 98 -12.94 2.02 -1.23
N GLN A 99 -14.05 2.71 -1.52
CA GLN A 99 -14.41 3.09 -2.90
C GLN A 99 -13.39 4.05 -3.53
N ARG A 100 -12.85 5.00 -2.76
CA ARG A 100 -11.78 5.89 -3.23
C ARG A 100 -10.50 5.13 -3.57
N ALA A 101 -10.08 4.22 -2.69
CA ALA A 101 -8.91 3.37 -2.93
C ALA A 101 -9.09 2.51 -4.19
N GLN A 102 -10.23 1.81 -4.33
CA GLN A 102 -10.52 0.98 -5.49
C GLN A 102 -10.52 1.75 -6.82
N ARG A 103 -11.00 3.01 -6.82
CA ARG A 103 -10.93 3.88 -8.01
C ARG A 103 -9.49 4.25 -8.37
N ALA A 104 -8.64 4.52 -7.37
CA ALA A 104 -7.23 4.81 -7.59
C ALA A 104 -6.48 3.57 -8.11
N ASP A 105 -6.76 2.39 -7.56
CA ASP A 105 -6.20 1.11 -8.03
C ASP A 105 -6.62 0.84 -9.48
N HIS A 106 -7.90 1.05 -9.82
CA HIS A 106 -8.41 0.87 -11.17
C HIS A 106 -7.71 1.78 -12.16
N TYR A 107 -7.62 3.07 -11.84
CA TYR A 107 -6.89 4.03 -12.67
C TYR A 107 -5.42 3.63 -12.86
N THR A 108 -4.73 3.27 -11.78
CA THR A 108 -3.33 2.84 -11.81
C THR A 108 -3.16 1.56 -12.66
N SER A 109 -4.12 0.64 -12.58
CA SER A 109 -4.14 -0.57 -13.40
C SER A 109 -4.23 -0.24 -14.88
N GLN A 110 -5.11 0.68 -15.28
CA GLN A 110 -5.27 1.09 -16.67
C GLN A 110 -4.02 1.79 -17.23
N VAL A 111 -3.34 2.58 -16.40
CA VAL A 111 -2.04 3.17 -16.77
C VAL A 111 -0.99 2.08 -16.98
N TYR A 112 -0.95 1.07 -16.10
CA TYR A 112 0.01 -0.02 -16.19
C TYR A 112 -0.24 -0.96 -17.38
N THR A 113 -1.50 -1.25 -17.72
CA THR A 113 -1.85 -2.07 -18.90
C THR A 113 -1.70 -1.31 -20.22
N GLY A 114 -1.47 0.01 -20.17
CA GLY A 114 -1.36 0.86 -21.36
C GLY A 114 -2.70 1.27 -21.97
N GLU A 115 -3.82 0.99 -21.30
CA GLU A 115 -5.16 1.41 -21.71
C GLU A 115 -5.37 2.92 -21.56
N ILE A 116 -4.66 3.56 -20.62
CA ILE A 116 -4.68 5.01 -20.40
C ILE A 116 -3.26 5.56 -20.35
N LYS A 117 -3.02 6.67 -21.06
CA LYS A 117 -1.75 7.40 -20.96
C LYS A 117 -1.66 8.13 -19.61
N PRO A 118 -0.56 7.99 -18.84
CA PRO A 118 -0.38 8.75 -17.61
C PRO A 118 -0.40 10.26 -17.91
N PRO A 119 -0.93 11.10 -17.01
CA PRO A 119 -0.81 12.54 -17.14
C PRO A 119 0.67 12.90 -17.27
N PRO A 120 1.02 13.94 -18.05
CA PRO A 120 2.38 14.43 -18.07
C PRO A 120 2.83 14.75 -16.63
N PRO A 121 4.11 14.53 -16.29
CA PRO A 121 4.62 14.86 -14.96
C PRO A 121 4.26 16.33 -14.63
N PRO A 122 3.98 16.66 -13.36
CA PRO A 122 3.71 18.04 -12.99
C PRO A 122 4.86 18.92 -13.50
N ALA A 123 4.52 20.03 -14.16
CA ALA A 123 5.51 20.98 -14.63
C ALA A 123 6.46 21.33 -13.48
N PRO A 124 7.78 21.50 -13.74
CA PRO A 124 8.72 21.90 -12.70
C PRO A 124 8.15 23.13 -11.99
N SER A 125 7.96 23.02 -10.67
CA SER A 125 7.44 24.12 -9.86
C SER A 125 8.38 25.30 -10.04
N THR A 126 7.89 26.37 -10.67
CA THR A 126 8.65 27.61 -10.80
C THR A 126 9.07 28.01 -9.40
N PRO A 127 10.39 28.12 -9.11
CA PRO A 127 10.82 28.51 -7.77
C PRO A 127 10.18 29.87 -7.47
N PRO A 128 9.64 30.06 -6.26
CA PRO A 128 8.97 31.30 -5.92
C PRO A 128 9.94 32.48 -6.05
N ALA A 129 9.46 33.64 -6.49
CA ALA A 129 10.28 34.80 -6.87
C ALA A 129 11.26 35.27 -5.78
N TRP A 130 11.02 34.93 -4.52
CA TRP A 130 11.93 35.23 -3.40
C TRP A 130 13.26 34.44 -3.47
N TRP A 131 13.30 33.28 -4.13
CA TRP A 131 14.52 32.48 -4.31
C TRP A 131 15.51 33.15 -5.27
N GLN A 132 15.01 33.83 -6.32
CA GLN A 132 15.85 34.64 -7.21
C GLN A 132 16.43 35.86 -6.48
N ARG A 133 15.66 36.47 -5.57
CA ARG A 133 16.12 37.60 -4.74
C ARG A 133 17.15 37.17 -3.70
N PHE A 134 17.04 35.96 -3.17
CA PHE A 134 18.02 35.38 -2.24
C PHE A 134 19.38 35.12 -2.92
N ILE A 135 19.40 34.51 -4.12
CA ILE A 135 20.64 34.31 -4.90
C ILE A 135 21.29 35.65 -5.23
N ALA A 136 20.50 36.64 -5.67
CA ALA A 136 21.03 37.97 -5.98
C ALA A 136 21.73 38.60 -4.76
N TRP A 137 21.14 38.49 -3.56
CA TRP A 137 21.75 38.99 -2.32
C TRP A 137 23.05 38.26 -1.97
N VAL A 138 23.09 36.92 -2.07
CA VAL A 138 24.29 36.11 -1.80
C VAL A 138 25.43 36.43 -2.79
N VAL A 139 25.14 36.54 -4.09
CA VAL A 139 26.16 36.90 -5.10
C VAL A 139 26.68 38.32 -4.89
N THR A 140 25.86 39.23 -4.39
CA THR A 140 26.27 40.62 -4.11
C THR A 140 27.17 40.71 -2.88
N LEU A 141 27.00 39.82 -1.89
CA LEU A 141 27.89 39.72 -0.73
C LEU A 141 29.29 39.22 -1.09
N PHE A 142 29.40 38.26 -2.02
CA PHE A 142 30.71 37.79 -2.50
C PHE A 142 31.45 38.80 -3.40
N LYS A 143 30.74 39.73 -4.04
CA LYS A 143 31.36 40.81 -4.84
C LYS A 143 31.83 42.02 -4.01
N ARG A 144 31.45 42.12 -2.74
CA ARG A 144 31.87 43.19 -1.82
C ARG A 144 32.99 42.80 -0.86
N ALA A 145 33.47 41.56 -0.93
CA ALA A 145 34.57 41.05 -0.10
C ALA A 145 35.92 41.01 -0.85
N LYS A 146 36.10 41.85 -1.87
CA LYS A 146 37.38 42.05 -2.57
C LYS A 146 37.64 43.54 -2.74
#